data_AF-A0A7X5N332-F1
#
_entry.id   AF-A0A7X5N332-F1
#
_cell.length_a   1.000
_cell.length_b   1.000
_cell.length_c   1.000
_cell.angle_alpha   90.00
_cell.angle_beta   90.00
_cell.angle_gamma   90.00
#
_symmetry.space_group_name_H-M   'P 1'
#
loop_
_entity.id
_entity.type
_entity.pdbx_description
1 polymer ?
#
loop_
_entity_poly.entity_id
_entity_poly.type
_entity_poly.pdbx_seq_one_letter_code
_entity_poly.pdbx_strand_id
1 'polypeptide(L)'
;ARQQKGFGAMMSFELDGGEAAVRAFVDGLRYFTLAESLGGVESLIAHPASMTHAAMTAEARAAAGISDGLLRLSIGIESAEDLLIDLRAGLARAEATLTSASRKQVDA
;
A
#
# COMPACT_ATOMS: atom_id res chain seq x y z
N ALA A 1 -21.71 -15.24 -4.39
CA ALA A 1 -21.54 -15.45 -2.93
C ALA A 1 -21.58 -16.95 -2.55
N ARG A 2 -20.78 -17.83 -3.20
CA ARG A 2 -20.99 -19.29 -3.12
C ARG A 2 -20.37 -19.98 -1.90
N GLN A 3 -19.26 -19.48 -1.35
CA GLN A 3 -18.49 -20.15 -0.29
C GLN A 3 -18.19 -19.29 0.95
N GLN A 4 -18.44 -17.98 0.88
CA GLN A 4 -18.17 -17.01 1.96
C GLN A 4 -19.45 -16.23 2.29
N LYS A 5 -19.58 -15.79 3.54
CA LYS A 5 -20.70 -14.97 4.03
C LYS A 5 -20.48 -13.45 3.83
N GLY A 6 -19.28 -13.05 3.44
CA GLY A 6 -18.87 -11.67 3.17
C GLY A 6 -17.43 -11.66 2.64
N PHE A 7 -16.95 -10.50 2.18
CA PHE A 7 -15.61 -10.38 1.57
C PHE A 7 -14.48 -10.15 2.58
N GLY A 8 -14.82 -9.78 3.82
CA GLY A 8 -13.83 -9.37 4.82
C GLY A 8 -13.29 -7.96 4.57
N ALA A 9 -12.18 -7.64 5.22
CA ALA A 9 -11.58 -6.30 5.27
C ALA A 9 -10.08 -6.29 4.90
N MET A 10 -9.59 -7.41 4.34
CA MET A 10 -8.23 -7.50 3.79
C MET A 10 -8.28 -7.18 2.31
N MET A 11 -7.41 -6.28 1.86
CA MET A 11 -7.24 -5.98 0.44
C MET A 11 -5.80 -5.58 0.14
N SER A 12 -5.41 -5.70 -1.12
CA SER A 12 -4.15 -5.17 -1.62
C SER A 12 -4.40 -4.37 -2.89
N PHE A 13 -3.53 -3.41 -3.16
CA PHE A 13 -3.52 -2.62 -4.38
C PHE A 13 -2.08 -2.34 -4.81
N GLU A 14 -1.89 -2.10 -6.10
CA GLU A 14 -0.62 -1.65 -6.65
C GLU A 14 -0.66 -0.15 -6.90
N LEU A 15 0.46 0.51 -6.61
CA LEU A 15 0.59 1.94 -6.80
C LEU A 15 1.52 2.24 -7.98
N ASP A 16 1.06 3.09 -8.89
CA ASP A 16 1.91 3.60 -9.97
C ASP A 16 3.06 4.44 -9.42
N GLY A 17 4.23 4.36 -10.04
CA GLY A 17 5.44 5.11 -9.65
C GLY A 17 6.42 4.35 -8.76
N GLY A 18 6.20 3.05 -8.54
CA GLY A 18 7.16 2.14 -7.90
C GLY A 18 7.51 2.53 -6.45
N GLU A 19 8.72 2.18 -6.01
CA GLU A 19 9.13 2.34 -4.60
C GLU A 19 9.03 3.81 -4.10
N ALA A 20 9.31 4.78 -4.97
CA ALA A 20 9.24 6.20 -4.61
C ALA A 20 7.80 6.62 -4.26
N ALA A 21 6.83 6.19 -5.06
CA ALA A 21 5.41 6.45 -4.80
C ALA A 21 4.94 5.69 -3.56
N VAL A 22 5.33 4.42 -3.40
CA VAL A 22 5.01 3.61 -2.21
C VAL A 22 5.52 4.27 -0.94
N ARG A 23 6.77 4.74 -0.93
CA ARG A 23 7.36 5.43 0.22
C ARG A 23 6.60 6.72 0.55
N ALA A 24 6.32 7.54 -0.46
CA ALA A 24 5.57 8.80 -0.27
C ALA A 24 4.13 8.57 0.22
N PHE A 25 3.48 7.51 -0.25
CA PHE A 25 2.16 7.11 0.23
C PHE A 25 2.19 6.78 1.72
N VAL A 26 3.08 5.86 2.13
CA VAL A 26 3.15 5.31 3.48
C VAL A 26 3.61 6.33 4.52
N ASP A 27 4.61 7.17 4.20
CA ASP A 27 5.30 8.04 5.16
C ASP A 27 4.38 9.06 5.88
N GLY A 28 3.28 9.45 5.26
CA GLY A 28 2.35 10.43 5.85
C GLY A 28 1.00 9.87 6.29
N LEU A 29 0.86 8.55 6.41
CA LEU A 29 -0.38 7.94 6.91
C LEU A 29 -0.50 8.18 8.42
N ARG A 30 -1.71 8.52 8.87
CA ARG A 30 -1.99 8.84 10.28
C ARG A 30 -2.78 7.76 11.00
N TYR A 31 -3.61 7.02 10.28
CA TYR A 31 -4.48 5.99 10.85
C TYR A 31 -4.05 4.57 10.45
N PHE A 32 -3.22 4.44 9.41
CA PHE A 32 -2.63 3.15 9.04
C PHE A 32 -1.23 3.01 9.62
N THR A 33 -1.06 2.11 10.59
CA THR A 33 0.26 1.78 11.12
C THR A 33 1.01 0.84 10.18
N LEU A 34 2.27 1.14 9.85
CA LEU A 34 3.13 0.25 9.09
C LEU A 34 3.56 -0.94 9.95
N ALA A 35 2.93 -2.10 9.77
CA ALA A 35 3.20 -3.31 10.56
C ALA A 35 2.83 -4.60 9.80
N GLU A 36 3.43 -5.72 10.19
CA GLU A 36 3.26 -7.01 9.49
C GLU A 36 1.94 -7.73 9.83
N SER A 37 1.37 -7.48 11.01
CA SER A 37 0.16 -8.14 11.52
C SER A 37 -1.12 -7.76 10.73
N LEU A 38 -2.25 -8.37 11.07
CA LEU A 38 -3.55 -8.14 10.45
C LEU A 38 -4.72 -8.55 11.37
N GLY A 39 -5.91 -8.01 11.10
CA GLY A 39 -7.16 -8.39 11.76
C GLY A 39 -7.40 -7.79 13.15
N GLY A 40 -6.57 -6.82 13.55
CA GLY A 40 -6.78 -6.00 14.73
C GLY A 40 -7.93 -5.01 14.58
N VAL A 41 -8.22 -4.25 15.65
CA VAL A 41 -9.20 -3.16 15.60
C VAL A 41 -8.61 -1.93 14.90
N GLU A 42 -7.30 -1.80 14.94
CA GLU A 42 -6.49 -0.78 14.30
C GLU A 42 -6.20 -1.10 12.83
N SER A 43 -6.22 -0.07 11.99
CA SER A 43 -5.86 -0.15 10.59
C SER A 43 -4.35 -0.31 10.40
N LEU A 44 -3.95 -1.30 9.60
CA LEU A 44 -2.56 -1.60 9.30
C LEU A 44 -2.27 -1.58 7.81
N ILE A 45 -1.06 -1.16 7.46
CA ILE A 45 -0.50 -1.26 6.11
C ILE A 45 0.80 -2.06 6.14
N ALA A 46 1.04 -2.86 5.11
CA ALA A 46 2.30 -3.57 4.91
C ALA A 46 2.74 -3.46 3.46
N HIS A 47 4.06 -3.37 3.24
CA HIS A 47 4.69 -3.53 1.94
C HIS A 47 5.23 -4.96 1.82
N PRO A 48 4.54 -5.89 1.14
CA PRO A 48 4.89 -7.31 1.20
C PRO A 48 6.31 -7.60 0.71
N ALA A 49 6.77 -6.94 -0.35
CA ALA A 49 8.08 -7.19 -0.94
C ALA A 49 9.26 -6.90 0.02
N SER A 50 9.15 -5.90 0.90
CA SER A 50 10.21 -5.56 1.88
C SER A 50 9.92 -6.00 3.31
N MET A 51 8.76 -6.61 3.59
CA MET A 51 8.34 -7.02 4.93
C MET A 51 7.94 -8.50 4.91
N THR A 52 6.64 -8.78 4.91
CA THR A 52 6.07 -10.13 5.07
C THR A 52 6.57 -11.19 4.08
N HIS A 53 7.00 -10.80 2.89
CA HIS A 53 7.52 -11.69 1.84
C HIS A 53 8.97 -11.39 1.47
N ALA A 54 9.70 -10.64 2.31
CA ALA A 54 11.10 -10.30 2.09
C ALA A 54 12.02 -11.53 2.03
N ALA A 55 11.62 -12.64 2.65
CA ALA A 55 12.37 -13.90 2.62
C ALA A 55 12.26 -14.65 1.27
N MET A 56 11.34 -14.27 0.38
CA MET A 56 11.24 -14.86 -0.96
C MET A 56 12.28 -14.22 -1.90
N THR A 57 12.80 -15.01 -2.85
CA THR A 57 13.61 -14.44 -3.94
C THR A 57 12.74 -13.54 -4.83
N ALA A 58 13.37 -12.64 -5.59
CA ALA A 58 12.65 -11.76 -6.51
C ALA A 58 11.84 -12.55 -7.55
N GLU A 59 12.39 -13.65 -8.05
CA GLU A 59 11.74 -14.54 -9.01
C GLU A 59 10.52 -15.25 -8.38
N ALA A 60 10.65 -15.69 -7.13
CA ALA A 60 9.54 -16.30 -6.41
C ALA A 60 8.41 -15.29 -6.14
N ARG A 61 8.75 -14.03 -5.79
CA ARG A 61 7.76 -12.96 -5.64
C ARG A 61 7.06 -12.66 -6.96
N ALA A 62 7.81 -12.53 -8.05
CA ALA A 62 7.26 -12.30 -9.38
C ALA A 62 6.33 -13.45 -9.82
N ALA A 63 6.73 -14.70 -9.59
CA ALA A 63 5.91 -15.88 -9.87
C ALA A 63 4.62 -15.92 -9.04
N ALA A 64 4.64 -15.35 -7.82
CA ALA A 64 3.47 -15.21 -6.96
C ALA A 64 2.62 -13.95 -7.25
N GLY A 65 3.02 -13.11 -8.20
CA GLY A 65 2.33 -11.85 -8.51
C GLY A 65 2.50 -10.77 -7.44
N ILE A 66 3.60 -10.80 -6.68
CA ILE A 66 3.93 -9.80 -5.66
C ILE A 66 4.90 -8.79 -6.28
N SER A 67 4.35 -7.67 -6.75
CA SER A 67 5.16 -6.55 -7.26
C SER A 67 5.79 -5.72 -6.13
N ASP A 68 6.84 -4.98 -6.48
CA ASP A 68 7.46 -3.99 -5.57
C ASP A 68 6.57 -2.73 -5.35
N GLY A 69 5.44 -2.63 -6.07
CA GLY A 69 4.43 -1.59 -5.88
C GLY A 69 3.24 -2.04 -5.03
N LEU A 70 3.21 -3.31 -4.59
CA LEU A 70 2.07 -3.89 -3.89
C LEU A 70 2.00 -3.39 -2.44
N LEU A 71 0.86 -2.87 -2.04
CA LEU A 71 0.54 -2.51 -0.66
C LEU A 71 -0.64 -3.35 -0.17
N ARG A 72 -0.56 -3.87 1.05
CA ARG A 72 -1.63 -4.63 1.71
C ARG A 72 -2.22 -3.82 2.84
N LEU A 73 -3.55 -3.67 2.86
CA LEU A 73 -4.31 -3.09 3.95
C LEU A 73 -5.00 -4.17 4.78
N SER A 74 -4.91 -4.04 6.09
CA SER A 74 -5.86 -4.60 7.04
C SER A 74 -6.71 -3.45 7.55
N ILE A 75 -7.95 -3.34 7.07
CA ILE A 75 -8.84 -2.24 7.45
C ILE A 75 -9.40 -2.52 8.84
N GLY A 76 -9.13 -1.60 9.77
CA GLY A 76 -9.63 -1.62 11.14
C GLY A 76 -11.07 -1.15 11.24
N ILE A 77 -11.46 -0.70 12.43
CA ILE A 77 -12.82 -0.26 12.75
C ILE A 77 -12.94 1.24 13.05
N GLU A 78 -11.95 2.03 12.62
CA GLU A 78 -12.01 3.49 12.70
C GLU A 78 -13.14 4.08 11.83
N SER A 79 -13.43 5.37 12.01
CA SER A 79 -14.39 6.08 11.19
C SER A 79 -13.99 6.01 9.71
N ALA A 80 -14.93 5.57 8.87
CA ALA A 80 -14.67 5.43 7.43
C ALA A 80 -14.25 6.76 6.78
N GLU A 81 -14.73 7.90 7.28
CA GLU A 81 -14.32 9.23 6.81
C GLU A 81 -12.84 9.50 7.04
N ASP A 82 -12.31 9.15 8.22
CA ASP A 82 -10.92 9.35 8.60
C ASP A 82 -10.00 8.48 7.73
N LEU A 83 -10.35 7.21 7.54
CA LEU A 83 -9.60 6.29 6.68
C LEU A 83 -9.57 6.77 5.23
N LEU A 84 -10.70 7.24 4.69
CA LEU A 84 -10.76 7.76 3.33
C LEU A 84 -9.97 9.07 3.17
N ILE A 85 -9.99 9.96 4.16
CA ILE A 85 -9.18 11.19 4.15
C ILE A 85 -7.69 10.85 4.14
N ASP A 86 -7.26 9.90 4.97
CA ASP A 86 -5.86 9.49 5.08
C ASP A 86 -5.35 8.84 3.78
N LEU A 87 -6.15 7.93 3.21
CA LEU A 87 -5.83 7.29 1.94
C LEU A 87 -5.76 8.29 0.78
N ARG A 88 -6.68 9.26 0.71
CA ARG A 88 -6.63 10.33 -0.32
C ARG A 88 -5.37 11.18 -0.19
N ALA A 89 -4.99 11.56 1.03
CA ALA A 89 -3.76 12.30 1.28
C ALA A 89 -2.52 11.48 0.87
N GLY A 90 -2.52 10.17 1.14
CA GLY A 90 -1.49 9.24 0.67
C GLY A 90 -1.38 9.19 -0.85
N LEU A 91 -2.50 9.03 -1.55
CA LEU A 91 -2.55 9.00 -3.02
C LEU A 91 -2.02 10.31 -3.62
N ALA A 92 -2.40 11.46 -3.05
CA ALA A 92 -1.91 12.77 -3.52
C ALA A 92 -0.38 12.93 -3.33
N ARG A 93 0.19 12.42 -2.21
CA ARG A 93 1.65 12.41 -2.02
C ARG A 93 2.35 11.53 -3.05
N ALA A 94 1.78 10.36 -3.34
CA ALA A 94 2.31 9.47 -4.37
C ALA A 94 2.27 10.11 -5.76
N GLU A 95 1.15 10.73 -6.15
CA GLU A 95 1.00 11.43 -7.43
C GLU A 95 2.03 12.57 -7.61
N ALA A 96 2.33 13.30 -6.53
CA ALA A 96 3.35 14.35 -6.56
C ALA A 96 4.75 13.82 -6.94
N THR A 97 5.05 12.56 -6.62
CA THR A 97 6.33 11.92 -7.00
C THR A 97 6.45 11.75 -8.51
N LEU A 98 5.37 11.37 -9.19
CA LEU A 98 5.34 11.18 -10.65
C LEU A 98 5.62 12.49 -11.39
N THR A 99 5.02 13.58 -10.92
CA THR A 99 5.21 14.91 -11.51
C THR A 99 6.65 15.41 -11.33
N SER A 100 7.28 15.10 -10.19
CA SER A 100 8.68 15.46 -9.95
C SER A 100 9.67 14.66 -10.81
N ALA A 101 9.38 13.37 -11.05
CA ALA A 101 10.19 12.51 -11.90
C ALA A 101 10.12 12.95 -13.36
N SER A 102 8.92 13.29 -13.84
CA SER A 102 8.71 13.78 -15.21
C SER A 102 9.46 15.10 -15.47
N ARG A 103 9.48 16.04 -14.52
CA ARG A 103 10.25 17.30 -14.66
C ARG A 103 11.76 17.07 -14.74
N LYS A 104 12.32 16.20 -13.89
CA LYS A 104 13.76 15.87 -13.93
C LYS A 104 14.22 15.26 -15.26
N GLN A 105 13.31 14.61 -15.99
CA GLN A 105 13.63 13.93 -17.25
C GLN A 105 13.59 14.88 -18.46
N VAL A 106 12.94 16.04 -18.35
CA VAL A 106 12.91 17.08 -19.39
C VAL A 106 14.14 18.00 -19.30
N ASP A 107 14.71 18.14 -18.10
CA ASP A 107 15.86 19.01 -17.83
C ASP A 107 17.23 18.29 -17.99
N ALA A 108 17.26 17.05 -18.48
CA ALA A 108 18.45 16.22 -18.69
C ALA A 108 18.65 15.90 -20.18
#